data_AF-A0A945LF69-F1
#
_entry.id   AF-A0A945LF69-F1
#
_cell.length_a   1.000
_cell.length_b   1.000
_cell.length_c   1.000
_cell.angle_alpha   90.00
_cell.angle_beta   90.00
_cell.angle_gamma   90.00
#
_symmetry.space_group_name_H-M   'P 1'
#
loop_
_entity.id
_entity.type
_entity.pdbx_description
1 polymer ?
#
loop_
_entity_poly.entity_id
_entity_poly.type
_entity_poly.pdbx_seq_one_letter_code
_entity_poly.pdbx_strand_id
1 'polypeptide(L)'
;MAKKKIITKKSEAFLEKYLNNPSPTGFESGGQKMWLDYISPYIDEHFVDTYGTVVGVINPEAKYKVVIEAHADEISWFVHYITKDGYIYLRRNGGSDHQIAPSKRVNIHTKKGMVKAVFGWPAIHTRTAGTEKSPKLDNIFLDCGAKDKEEVEKLGIHVGCVVTYEDEFMILNDK
;
A
#
# COMPACT_ATOMS: atom_id res chain seq x y z
N MET A 1 -29.80 -18.19 -22.38
CA MET A 1 -28.39 -18.51 -22.12
C MET A 1 -28.03 -17.94 -20.75
N ALA A 2 -27.64 -18.77 -19.78
CA ALA A 2 -27.19 -18.26 -18.49
C ALA A 2 -25.99 -17.33 -18.71
N LYS A 3 -26.05 -16.09 -18.22
CA LYS A 3 -24.93 -15.13 -18.31
C LYS A 3 -23.71 -15.80 -17.69
N LYS A 4 -22.69 -16.07 -18.51
CA LYS A 4 -21.41 -16.61 -18.06
C LYS A 4 -20.89 -15.67 -16.97
N LYS A 5 -20.63 -16.18 -15.75
CA LYS A 5 -20.07 -15.36 -14.66
C LYS A 5 -18.71 -14.85 -15.14
N ILE A 6 -18.57 -13.52 -15.24
CA ILE A 6 -17.33 -12.87 -15.74
C ILE A 6 -16.18 -13.16 -14.78
N ILE A 7 -16.45 -13.16 -13.48
CA ILE A 7 -15.50 -13.55 -12.44
C ILE A 7 -15.56 -15.07 -12.23
N THR A 8 -14.47 -15.73 -12.58
CA THR A 8 -14.22 -17.16 -12.34
C THR A 8 -13.49 -17.35 -11.00
N LYS A 9 -13.48 -18.58 -10.47
CA LYS A 9 -12.67 -18.91 -9.27
C LYS A 9 -11.18 -18.59 -9.46
N LYS A 10 -10.65 -18.77 -10.68
CA LYS A 10 -9.24 -18.47 -10.99
C LYS A 10 -8.96 -16.96 -10.92
N SER A 11 -9.84 -16.14 -11.51
CA SER A 11 -9.68 -14.67 -11.48
C SER A 11 -9.92 -14.10 -10.08
N GLU A 12 -10.82 -14.69 -9.30
CA GLU A 12 -11.08 -14.30 -7.92
C GLU A 12 -9.87 -14.60 -7.02
N ALA A 13 -9.30 -15.80 -7.12
CA ALA A 13 -8.07 -16.16 -6.40
C ALA A 13 -6.86 -15.28 -6.80
N PHE A 14 -6.78 -14.89 -8.09
CA PHE A 14 -5.79 -13.91 -8.52
C PHE A 14 -6.03 -12.55 -7.87
N LEU A 15 -7.27 -12.05 -7.90
CA LEU A 15 -7.63 -10.75 -7.32
C LEU A 15 -7.34 -10.70 -5.82
N GLU A 16 -7.71 -11.72 -5.08
CA GLU A 16 -7.41 -11.84 -3.64
C GLU A 16 -5.91 -11.78 -3.39
N LYS A 17 -5.11 -12.60 -4.10
CA LYS A 17 -3.65 -12.58 -3.97
C LYS A 17 -3.05 -11.23 -4.37
N TYR A 18 -3.58 -10.60 -5.41
CA TYR A 18 -3.10 -9.32 -5.92
C TYR A 18 -3.35 -8.18 -4.93
N LEU A 19 -4.56 -8.11 -4.37
CA LEU A 19 -4.94 -7.07 -3.40
C LEU A 19 -4.26 -7.25 -2.04
N ASN A 20 -3.91 -8.48 -1.66
CA ASN A 20 -3.16 -8.76 -0.44
C ASN A 20 -1.64 -8.53 -0.58
N ASN A 21 -1.16 -8.13 -1.77
CA ASN A 21 0.23 -7.79 -1.98
C ASN A 21 0.44 -6.27 -1.91
N PRO A 22 1.33 -5.79 -1.04
CA PRO A 22 1.74 -4.40 -1.03
C PRO A 22 2.40 -3.97 -2.35
N SER A 23 1.91 -2.90 -2.96
CA SER A 23 2.42 -2.32 -4.20
C SER A 23 2.43 -0.78 -4.14
N PRO A 24 3.07 -0.15 -3.14
CA PRO A 24 2.98 1.31 -2.98
C PRO A 24 3.74 2.07 -4.06
N THR A 25 3.35 3.32 -4.33
CA THR A 25 4.00 4.18 -5.33
C THR A 25 5.53 4.23 -5.13
N GLY A 26 6.28 3.88 -6.17
CA GLY A 26 7.75 3.72 -6.20
C GLY A 26 8.27 2.33 -5.83
N PHE A 27 7.40 1.38 -5.49
CA PHE A 27 7.73 0.03 -5.04
C PHE A 27 6.80 -1.04 -5.66
N GLU A 28 6.32 -0.81 -6.89
CA GLU A 28 5.26 -1.55 -7.56
C GLU A 28 5.68 -2.91 -8.12
N SER A 29 6.99 -3.14 -8.23
CA SER A 29 7.57 -4.31 -8.92
C SER A 29 6.98 -5.66 -8.50
N GLY A 30 6.61 -5.83 -7.22
CA GLY A 30 5.95 -7.03 -6.71
C GLY A 30 4.56 -7.24 -7.32
N GLY A 31 3.74 -6.20 -7.33
CA GLY A 31 2.41 -6.22 -7.95
C GLY A 31 2.52 -6.45 -9.46
N GLN A 32 3.37 -5.68 -10.13
CA GLN A 32 3.54 -5.76 -11.59
C GLN A 32 4.00 -7.14 -12.05
N LYS A 33 4.91 -7.80 -11.30
CA LYS A 33 5.33 -9.17 -11.58
C LYS A 33 4.17 -10.15 -11.47
N MET A 34 3.36 -10.07 -10.41
CA MET A 34 2.19 -10.95 -10.28
C MET A 34 1.17 -10.75 -11.38
N TRP A 35 0.95 -9.49 -11.79
CA TRP A 35 0.08 -9.19 -12.93
C TRP A 35 0.63 -9.82 -14.21
N LEU A 36 1.92 -9.62 -14.50
CA LEU A 36 2.58 -10.20 -15.67
C LEU A 36 2.48 -11.72 -15.69
N ASP A 37 2.76 -12.39 -14.57
CA ASP A 37 2.65 -13.84 -14.44
C ASP A 37 1.22 -14.32 -14.75
N TYR A 38 0.21 -13.56 -14.32
CA TYR A 38 -1.20 -13.88 -14.56
C TYR A 38 -1.61 -13.68 -16.02
N ILE A 39 -1.13 -12.62 -16.67
CA ILE A 39 -1.53 -12.27 -18.04
C ILE A 39 -0.68 -12.96 -19.12
N SER A 40 0.50 -13.47 -18.77
CA SER A 40 1.47 -14.08 -19.69
C SER A 40 0.88 -15.10 -20.67
N PRO A 41 -0.07 -15.98 -20.28
CA PRO A 41 -0.69 -16.94 -21.21
C PRO A 41 -1.57 -16.31 -22.30
N TYR A 42 -1.86 -15.01 -22.22
CA TYR A 42 -2.79 -14.31 -23.11
C TYR A 42 -2.11 -13.22 -23.96
N ILE A 43 -0.79 -13.07 -23.86
CA ILE A 43 0.00 -12.06 -24.57
C ILE A 43 1.07 -12.72 -25.45
N ASP A 44 1.46 -12.02 -26.51
CA ASP A 44 2.51 -12.49 -27.43
C ASP A 44 3.90 -12.05 -26.95
N GLU A 45 3.99 -10.82 -26.45
CA GLU A 45 5.24 -10.21 -25.97
C GLU A 45 4.98 -9.34 -24.74
N HIS A 46 6.04 -9.03 -24.00
CA HIS A 46 6.00 -8.03 -22.95
C HIS A 46 7.27 -7.19 -22.95
N PHE A 47 7.18 -5.99 -22.40
CA PHE A 47 8.35 -5.18 -22.07
C PHE A 47 8.13 -4.45 -20.75
N VAL A 48 9.23 -3.97 -20.18
CA VAL A 48 9.23 -3.15 -18.97
C VAL A 48 9.95 -1.86 -19.31
N ASP A 49 9.33 -0.72 -19.05
CA ASP A 49 9.98 0.57 -19.26
C ASP A 49 11.01 0.87 -18.14
N THR A 50 11.74 1.98 -18.29
CA THR A 50 12.75 2.40 -17.30
C THR A 50 12.17 2.84 -15.95
N TYR A 51 10.88 3.14 -15.90
CA TYR A 51 10.16 3.50 -14.68
C TYR A 51 9.62 2.27 -13.94
N GLY A 52 9.58 1.11 -14.62
CA GLY A 52 9.11 -0.16 -14.11
C GLY A 52 7.75 -0.57 -14.66
N THR A 53 7.08 0.24 -15.48
CA THR A 53 5.77 -0.10 -16.07
C THR A 53 5.88 -1.37 -16.89
N VAL A 54 5.12 -2.39 -16.52
CA VAL A 54 5.04 -3.64 -17.30
C VAL A 54 3.91 -3.55 -18.31
N VAL A 55 4.21 -3.90 -19.55
CA VAL A 55 3.26 -3.87 -20.66
C VAL A 55 3.19 -5.25 -21.30
N GLY A 56 1.98 -5.80 -21.41
CA GLY A 56 1.69 -6.99 -22.21
C GLY A 56 1.13 -6.59 -23.59
N VAL A 57 1.66 -7.20 -24.65
CA VAL A 57 1.33 -6.87 -26.04
C VAL A 57 0.65 -8.07 -26.71
N ILE A 58 -0.45 -7.79 -27.41
CA ILE A 58 -1.17 -8.76 -28.25
C ILE A 58 -1.17 -8.23 -29.68
N ASN A 59 -0.84 -9.08 -30.65
CA ASN A 59 -0.65 -8.76 -32.07
C ASN A 59 0.36 -7.61 -32.28
N PRO A 60 1.65 -7.79 -31.96
CA PRO A 60 2.65 -6.71 -32.02
C PRO A 60 2.77 -6.03 -33.40
N GLU A 61 2.54 -6.79 -34.47
CA GLU A 61 2.59 -6.34 -35.87
C GLU A 61 1.35 -5.58 -36.35
N ALA A 62 0.30 -5.46 -35.52
CA ALA A 62 -0.92 -4.76 -35.90
C ALA A 62 -0.65 -3.25 -36.12
N LYS A 63 -1.12 -2.72 -37.26
CA LYS A 63 -0.95 -1.31 -37.62
C LYS A 63 -1.71 -0.35 -36.72
N TYR A 64 -2.88 -0.76 -36.22
CA TYR A 64 -3.69 0.03 -35.29
C TYR A 64 -3.50 -0.53 -33.88
N LYS A 65 -3.15 0.35 -32.93
CA LYS A 65 -2.85 -0.01 -31.55
C LYS A 65 -3.87 0.63 -30.61
N VAL A 66 -4.33 -0.14 -29.64
CA VAL A 66 -5.19 0.30 -28.53
C VAL A 66 -4.44 0.02 -27.25
N VAL A 67 -4.46 0.98 -26.32
CA VAL A 67 -3.87 0.84 -24.99
C VAL A 67 -4.99 0.81 -23.97
N ILE A 68 -4.95 -0.18 -23.08
CA ILE A 68 -5.79 -0.26 -21.89
C ILE A 68 -4.82 -0.16 -20.71
N GLU A 69 -4.96 0.90 -19.92
CA GLU A 69 -4.08 1.21 -18.81
C GLU A 69 -4.85 1.14 -17.49
N ALA A 70 -4.18 0.60 -16.48
CA ALA A 70 -4.56 0.70 -15.09
C ALA A 70 -3.28 0.88 -14.28
N HIS A 71 -3.31 1.75 -13.28
CA HIS A 71 -2.15 1.97 -12.41
C HIS A 71 -2.03 0.82 -11.39
N ALA A 72 -0.79 0.36 -11.15
CA ALA A 72 -0.50 -0.76 -10.26
C ALA A 72 -0.18 -0.32 -8.83
N ASP A 73 0.04 0.97 -8.62
CA ASP A 73 0.44 1.54 -7.36
C ASP A 73 -0.75 1.73 -6.41
N GLU A 74 -0.47 1.64 -5.10
CA GLU A 74 -1.38 2.02 -4.04
C GLU A 74 -0.85 3.20 -3.22
N ILE A 75 -1.79 3.92 -2.62
CA ILE A 75 -1.49 5.01 -1.68
C ILE A 75 -0.78 4.47 -0.43
N SER A 76 0.19 5.23 0.08
CA SER A 76 1.00 4.81 1.22
C SER A 76 1.56 6.01 1.99
N TRP A 77 2.53 5.75 2.86
CA TRP A 77 3.24 6.76 3.63
C TRP A 77 4.73 6.51 3.66
N PHE A 78 5.51 7.56 3.88
CA PHE A 78 6.93 7.48 4.17
C PHE A 78 7.21 7.85 5.62
N VAL A 79 8.08 7.10 6.27
CA VAL A 79 8.71 7.53 7.53
C VAL A 79 9.48 8.83 7.30
N HIS A 80 9.08 9.89 7.99
CA HIS A 80 9.64 11.23 7.86
C HIS A 80 10.67 11.52 8.94
N TYR A 81 10.34 11.22 10.20
CA TYR A 81 11.29 11.29 11.31
C TYR A 81 10.82 10.41 12.47
N ILE A 82 11.76 10.10 13.37
CA ILE A 82 11.53 9.28 14.56
C ILE A 82 11.90 10.14 15.77
N THR A 83 10.97 10.26 16.72
CA THR A 83 11.18 10.99 17.97
C THR A 83 12.09 10.21 18.92
N LYS A 84 12.63 10.88 19.94
CA LYS A 84 13.45 10.23 20.98
C LYS A 84 12.68 9.15 21.74
N ASP A 85 11.37 9.36 21.94
CA ASP A 85 10.48 8.46 22.66
C ASP A 85 9.93 7.31 21.79
N GLY A 86 10.43 7.13 20.56
CA GLY A 86 10.05 6.00 19.71
C GLY A 86 8.82 6.23 18.81
N TYR A 87 8.15 7.38 18.89
CA TYR A 87 7.06 7.71 17.95
C TYR A 87 7.59 8.02 16.55
N ILE A 88 6.88 7.53 15.54
CA ILE A 88 7.27 7.63 14.13
C ILE A 88 6.31 8.55 13.40
N TYR A 89 6.82 9.63 12.81
CA TYR A 89 6.02 10.57 12.04
C TYR A 89 6.16 10.31 10.55
N LEU A 90 5.08 10.61 9.82
CA LEU A 90 4.95 10.23 8.42
C LEU A 90 4.77 11.43 7.48
N ARG A 91 5.04 11.19 6.20
CA ARG A 91 4.59 12.02 5.07
C ARG A 91 3.75 11.15 4.14
N ARG A 92 2.81 11.77 3.43
CA ARG A 92 1.98 11.06 2.44
C ARG A 92 2.85 10.63 1.26
N ASN A 93 2.60 9.43 0.76
CA ASN A 93 3.03 8.98 -0.55
C ASN A 93 1.76 8.75 -1.39
N GLY A 94 1.48 9.70 -2.29
CA GLY A 94 0.17 9.80 -2.95
C GLY A 94 -0.91 10.44 -2.08
N GLY A 95 -2.17 10.07 -2.33
CA GLY A 95 -3.38 10.71 -1.80
C GLY A 95 -3.85 10.25 -0.42
N SER A 96 -2.98 9.64 0.41
CA SER A 96 -3.38 9.02 1.68
C SER A 96 -4.15 9.98 2.61
N ASP A 97 -5.39 9.60 2.97
CA ASP A 97 -6.24 10.39 3.83
C ASP A 97 -5.85 10.20 5.31
N HIS A 98 -5.49 11.32 5.92
CA HIS A 98 -5.06 11.42 7.31
C HIS A 98 -6.24 11.49 8.28
N GLN A 99 -7.45 11.77 7.80
CA GLN A 99 -8.66 11.82 8.63
C GLN A 99 -9.08 10.41 9.09
N ILE A 100 -8.88 9.40 8.24
CA ILE A 100 -9.21 7.99 8.55
C ILE A 100 -8.06 7.24 9.20
N ALA A 101 -6.85 7.82 9.21
CA ALA A 101 -5.65 7.16 9.68
C ALA A 101 -5.69 6.79 11.18
N PRO A 102 -6.18 7.63 12.12
CA PRO A 102 -6.20 7.29 13.53
C PRO A 102 -6.86 5.94 13.81
N SER A 103 -6.22 5.12 14.66
CA SER A 103 -6.64 3.76 15.01
C SER A 103 -6.51 2.72 13.88
N LYS A 104 -6.00 3.09 12.70
CA LYS A 104 -5.67 2.11 11.66
C LYS A 104 -4.34 1.44 11.96
N ARG A 105 -4.28 0.15 11.64
CA ARG A 105 -3.06 -0.67 11.70
C ARG A 105 -2.34 -0.59 10.37
N VAL A 106 -1.02 -0.64 10.43
CA VAL A 106 -0.15 -0.51 9.26
C VAL A 106 1.02 -1.49 9.31
N ASN A 107 1.59 -1.74 8.14
CA ASN A 107 2.85 -2.46 7.94
C ASN A 107 3.93 -1.46 7.53
N ILE A 108 5.01 -1.38 8.32
CA ILE A 108 6.23 -0.63 7.97
C ILE A 108 7.17 -1.59 7.26
N HIS A 109 7.51 -1.28 6.00
CA HIS A 109 8.37 -2.10 5.16
C HIS A 109 9.83 -1.79 5.45
N THR A 110 10.55 -2.76 6.01
CA THR A 110 11.99 -2.65 6.32
C THR A 110 12.79 -3.74 5.60
N LYS A 111 14.11 -3.57 5.54
CA LYS A 111 15.03 -4.61 5.03
C LYS A 111 15.02 -5.91 5.87
N LYS A 112 14.55 -5.85 7.12
CA LYS A 112 14.45 -7.01 8.02
C LYS A 112 13.07 -7.69 7.98
N GLY A 113 12.15 -7.18 7.15
CA GLY A 113 10.77 -7.62 7.09
C GLY A 113 9.77 -6.53 7.51
N MET A 114 8.50 -6.89 7.53
CA MET A 114 7.43 -5.97 7.93
C MET A 114 7.36 -5.83 9.45
N VAL A 115 7.25 -4.59 9.92
CA VAL A 115 7.02 -4.26 11.33
C VAL A 115 5.60 -3.69 11.47
N LYS A 116 4.82 -4.25 12.40
CA LYS A 116 3.45 -3.78 12.68
C LYS A 116 3.49 -2.48 13.49
N ALA A 117 2.60 -1.55 13.16
CA ALA A 117 2.41 -0.35 13.94
C ALA A 117 0.94 0.10 13.88
N VAL A 118 0.56 1.02 14.76
CA VAL A 118 -0.79 1.60 14.82
C VAL A 118 -0.69 3.11 14.76
N PHE A 119 -1.57 3.73 13.99
CA PHE A 119 -1.74 5.17 13.99
C PHE A 119 -2.31 5.66 15.31
N GLY A 120 -1.52 6.45 16.04
CA GLY A 120 -1.91 7.21 17.21
C GLY A 120 -2.37 8.63 16.85
N TRP A 121 -3.18 9.19 17.75
CA TRP A 121 -3.66 10.57 17.75
C TRP A 121 -3.86 10.97 19.21
N PRO A 122 -3.54 12.21 19.64
CA PRO A 122 -3.62 12.61 21.05
C PRO A 122 -4.95 12.22 21.71
N ALA A 123 -4.89 11.64 22.90
CA ALA A 123 -6.07 11.10 23.58
C ALA A 123 -7.16 12.16 23.79
N ILE A 124 -8.43 11.78 23.65
CA ILE A 124 -9.56 12.72 23.73
C ILE A 124 -9.57 13.53 25.04
N HIS A 125 -9.24 12.91 26.16
CA HIS A 125 -9.25 13.53 27.49
C HIS A 125 -8.09 14.50 27.74
N THR A 126 -7.06 14.52 26.88
CA THR A 126 -5.95 15.48 26.96
C THR A 126 -6.15 16.68 26.04
N ARG A 127 -7.25 16.74 25.27
CA ARG A 127 -7.54 17.83 24.34
C ARG A 127 -8.29 18.95 25.04
N THR A 128 -7.87 20.19 24.81
CA THR A 128 -8.52 21.37 25.39
C THR A 128 -9.88 21.61 24.72
N ALA A 129 -10.94 21.70 25.53
CA ALA A 129 -12.30 22.02 25.08
C ALA A 129 -12.33 23.32 24.25
N GLY A 130 -13.04 23.29 23.11
CA GLY A 130 -13.12 24.44 22.19
C GLY A 130 -11.99 24.57 21.17
N THR A 131 -10.94 23.72 21.24
CA THR A 131 -9.83 23.68 20.27
C THR A 131 -9.59 22.28 19.73
N GLU A 132 -10.65 21.51 19.52
CA GLU A 132 -10.54 20.13 19.03
C GLU A 132 -9.87 20.12 17.64
N LYS A 133 -8.60 19.73 17.63
CA LYS A 133 -7.81 19.66 16.41
C LYS A 133 -8.15 18.36 15.72
N SER A 134 -8.73 18.41 14.53
CA SER A 134 -8.86 17.23 13.67
C SER A 134 -7.51 16.54 13.46
N PRO A 135 -7.51 15.24 13.12
CA PRO A 135 -6.30 14.56 12.69
C PRO A 135 -5.62 15.34 11.57
N LYS A 136 -4.31 15.51 11.66
CA LYS A 136 -3.43 16.24 10.74
C LYS A 136 -2.06 15.57 10.73
N LEU A 137 -1.29 15.78 9.67
CA LEU A 137 0.04 15.16 9.51
C LEU A 137 1.01 15.47 10.64
N ASP A 138 0.86 16.63 11.28
CA ASP A 138 1.70 17.09 12.39
C ASP A 138 1.27 16.54 13.75
N ASN A 139 0.09 15.92 13.84
CA ASN A 139 -0.49 15.44 15.10
C ASN A 139 -0.89 13.95 15.09
N ILE A 140 -0.65 13.24 13.99
CA ILE A 140 -0.73 11.77 13.93
C ILE A 140 0.68 11.19 13.88
N PHE A 141 0.84 10.01 14.44
CA PHE A 141 2.11 9.29 14.50
C PHE A 141 1.83 7.78 14.45
N LEU A 142 2.84 6.98 14.17
CA LEU A 142 2.80 5.54 14.38
C LEU A 142 3.47 5.19 15.70
N ASP A 143 2.86 4.23 16.38
CA ASP A 143 3.42 3.54 17.52
C ASP A 143 3.62 2.06 17.15
N CYS A 144 4.85 1.58 17.31
CA CYS A 144 5.22 0.17 17.08
C CYS A 144 5.59 -0.56 18.40
N GLY A 145 5.33 0.05 19.55
CA GLY A 145 5.63 -0.50 20.87
C GLY A 145 7.08 -0.33 21.33
N ALA A 146 7.89 0.44 20.59
CA ALA A 146 9.26 0.76 20.97
C ALA A 146 9.30 1.83 22.07
N LYS A 147 10.25 1.70 23.00
CA LYS A 147 10.41 2.64 24.14
C LYS A 147 11.20 3.89 23.78
N ASP A 148 12.02 3.82 22.74
CA ASP A 148 12.94 4.87 22.32
C ASP A 148 13.28 4.75 20.82
N LYS A 149 13.95 5.78 20.31
CA LYS A 149 14.41 5.84 18.91
C LYS A 149 15.33 4.67 18.56
N GLU A 150 16.23 4.31 19.45
CA GLU A 150 17.23 3.27 19.22
C GLU A 150 16.57 1.89 19.04
N GLU A 151 15.49 1.61 19.76
CA GLU A 151 14.69 0.40 19.58
C GLU A 151 13.94 0.39 18.24
N VAL A 152 13.37 1.52 17.81
CA VAL A 152 12.78 1.66 16.47
C VAL A 152 13.81 1.36 15.37
N GLU A 153 15.01 1.93 15.47
CA GLU A 153 16.09 1.71 14.49
C GLU A 153 16.58 0.25 14.50
N LYS A 154 16.61 -0.41 15.66
CA LYS A 154 16.94 -1.85 15.78
C LYS A 154 15.96 -2.74 15.03
N LEU A 155 14.67 -2.37 15.00
CA LEU A 155 13.64 -3.03 14.18
C LEU A 155 13.87 -2.84 12.67
N GLY A 156 14.81 -1.97 12.27
CA GLY A 156 15.16 -1.70 10.87
C GLY A 156 14.39 -0.51 10.27
N ILE A 157 13.56 0.15 11.07
CA ILE A 157 12.79 1.32 10.67
C ILE A 157 13.74 2.52 10.57
N HIS A 158 13.68 3.22 9.45
CA HIS A 158 14.46 4.43 9.17
C HIS A 158 13.67 5.41 8.31
N VAL A 159 14.11 6.66 8.26
CA VAL A 159 13.53 7.68 7.36
C VAL A 159 13.55 7.17 5.92
N GLY A 160 12.40 7.25 5.25
CA GLY A 160 12.20 6.69 3.91
C GLY A 160 11.61 5.28 3.87
N CYS A 161 11.46 4.58 5.00
CA CYS A 161 10.66 3.35 5.03
C CYS A 161 9.23 3.63 4.54
N VAL A 162 8.72 2.74 3.69
CA VAL A 162 7.35 2.80 3.20
C VAL A 162 6.42 2.17 4.22
N VAL A 163 5.21 2.69 4.31
CA VAL A 163 4.16 2.20 5.20
C VAL A 163 2.86 2.04 4.43
N THR A 164 2.28 0.85 4.47
CA THR A 164 0.96 0.54 3.89
C THR A 164 -0.03 0.16 4.98
N TYR A 165 -1.33 0.27 4.71
CA TYR A 165 -2.34 -0.25 5.64
C TYR A 165 -2.26 -1.77 5.76
N GLU A 166 -2.71 -2.30 6.90
CA GLU A 166 -2.81 -3.74 7.16
C GLU A 166 -4.14 -4.33 6.67
N ASP A 167 -4.84 -3.64 5.77
CA ASP A 167 -6.13 -4.12 5.28
C ASP A 167 -5.93 -5.29 4.31
N GLU A 168 -6.78 -6.31 4.42
CA GLU A 168 -6.76 -7.51 3.58
C GLU A 168 -8.06 -7.63 2.77
N PHE A 169 -8.01 -8.39 1.69
CA PHE A 169 -9.16 -8.75 0.88
C PHE A 169 -10.25 -9.40 1.73
N MET A 170 -11.48 -8.95 1.53
CA MET A 170 -12.65 -9.51 2.18
C MET A 170 -13.84 -9.55 1.22
N ILE A 171 -14.63 -10.63 1.32
CA ILE A 171 -15.90 -10.76 0.62
C ILE A 171 -17.00 -10.26 1.56
N LEU A 172 -17.84 -9.36 1.08
CA LEU A 172 -18.95 -8.80 1.86
C LEU A 172 -20.21 -9.61 1.62
N ASN A 173 -20.84 -10.09 2.70
CA ASN A 173 -22.14 -10.79 2.64
C ASN A 173 -22.12 -12.04 1.70
N ASP A 174 -20.96 -12.71 1.60
CA ASP A 174 -20.74 -13.85 0.70
C ASP A 174 -21.13 -13.56 -0.77
N LYS A 175 -20.97 -12.30 -1.20
CA LYS A 175 -21.35 -11.79 -2.53
C LYS A 175 -20.20 -11.14 -3.27
#